data_AF-A0A8J7GYF3-F1
#
_entry.id   AF-A0A8J7GYF3-F1
#
_cell.length_a   1.000
_cell.length_b   1.000
_cell.length_c   1.000
_cell.angle_alpha   90.00
_cell.angle_beta   90.00
_cell.angle_gamma   90.00
#
_symmetry.space_group_name_H-M   'P 1'
#
loop_
_entity.id
_entity.type
_entity.pdbx_description
1 polymer ?
#
loop_
_entity_poly.entity_id
_entity_poly.type
_entity_poly.pdbx_seq_one_letter_code
_entity_poly.pdbx_strand_id
1 'polypeptide(L)'
;MPGLNDPLNQLQRVRKQIPFAVAQALTRVAKQIKEAQTTAIKRTFDNPTPFTANSVRAQGARKDNLKARVFIMDTAAGYLDRLAP
;
A
#
# COMPACT_ATOMS: atom_id res chain seq x y z
N MET A 1 41.79 0.28 22.36
CA MET A 1 40.45 0.79 22.76
C MET A 1 39.68 1.02 21.47
N PRO A 2 38.55 0.34 21.20
CA PRO A 2 37.69 0.75 20.09
C PRO A 2 37.22 2.16 20.42
N GLY A 3 37.73 3.15 19.68
CA GLY A 3 37.34 4.55 19.85
C GLY A 3 35.87 4.76 19.50
N LEU A 4 35.35 5.97 19.76
CA LEU A 4 33.95 6.37 19.52
C LEU A 4 33.45 6.14 18.08
N ASN A 5 34.34 5.82 17.13
CA ASN A 5 34.06 5.54 15.73
C ASN A 5 33.17 4.31 15.51
N ASP A 6 33.32 3.23 16.30
CA ASP A 6 32.52 2.01 16.09
C ASP A 6 31.02 2.22 16.46
N PRO A 7 30.69 2.78 17.65
CA PRO A 7 29.31 3.17 17.96
C PRO A 7 28.70 4.15 16.93
N LEU A 8 29.48 5.15 16.47
CA LEU A 8 29.02 6.09 15.45
C LEU A 8 28.71 5.39 14.12
N ASN A 9 29.56 4.44 13.69
CA ASN A 9 29.34 3.64 12.50
C ASN A 9 28.11 2.72 12.62
N GLN A 10 27.81 2.21 13.81
CA GLN A 10 26.59 1.44 14.07
C GLN A 10 25.35 2.32 13.95
N LEU A 11 25.35 3.51 14.54
CA LEU A 11 24.23 4.47 14.42
C LEU A 11 23.98 4.88 12.96
N GLN A 12 25.04 5.12 12.18
CA GLN A 12 24.91 5.42 10.76
C GLN A 12 24.30 4.27 9.97
N ARG A 13 24.64 3.01 10.30
CA ARG A 13 24.03 1.82 9.67
C ARG A 13 22.54 1.72 9.99
N VAL A 14 22.14 1.91 11.25
CA VAL A 14 20.71 1.91 11.64
C VAL A 14 19.95 3.00 10.91
N ARG A 15 20.48 4.23 10.86
CA ARG A 15 19.86 5.35 10.15
C ARG A 15 19.56 5.02 8.67
N LYS A 16 20.46 4.29 7.99
CA LYS A 16 20.25 3.86 6.59
C LYS A 16 19.11 2.84 6.43
N GLN A 17 18.75 2.10 7.47
CA GLN A 17 17.68 1.10 7.43
C GLN A 17 16.29 1.69 7.68
N ILE A 18 16.19 2.87 8.32
CA ILE A 18 14.92 3.51 8.64
C ILE A 18 14.02 3.68 7.39
N PRO A 19 14.47 4.23 6.26
CA PRO A 19 13.61 4.41 5.08
C PRO A 19 13.10 3.08 4.51
N PHE A 20 13.90 2.01 4.61
CA PHE A 20 13.48 0.68 4.16
C PHE A 20 12.37 0.12 5.07
N ALA A 21 12.55 0.21 6.39
CA ALA A 21 11.54 -0.21 7.35
C ALA A 21 10.23 0.55 7.18
N VAL A 22 10.29 1.88 6.96
CA VAL A 22 9.11 2.72 6.71
C VAL A 22 8.43 2.33 5.40
N ALA A 23 9.20 2.15 4.30
CA ALA A 23 8.63 1.71 3.02
C ALA A 23 7.94 0.35 3.14
N GLN A 24 8.52 -0.58 3.92
CA GLN A 24 7.93 -1.88 4.18
C GLN A 24 6.63 -1.76 5.00
N ALA A 25 6.61 -0.92 6.03
CA ALA A 25 5.42 -0.66 6.84
C ALA A 25 4.28 -0.08 6.00
N LEU A 26 4.55 0.99 5.24
CA LEU A 26 3.57 1.60 4.33
C LEU A 26 3.02 0.60 3.31
N THR A 27 3.89 -0.23 2.74
CA THR A 27 3.49 -1.27 1.79
C THR A 27 2.59 -2.33 2.43
N ARG A 28 2.87 -2.74 3.67
CA ARG A 28 2.03 -3.70 4.40
C ARG A 28 0.64 -3.12 4.69
N VAL A 29 0.58 -1.88 5.17
CA VAL A 29 -0.69 -1.18 5.41
C VAL A 29 -1.51 -1.05 4.13
N ALA A 30 -0.90 -0.64 3.01
CA ALA A 30 -1.60 -0.54 1.73
C ALA A 30 -2.17 -1.89 1.25
N LYS A 31 -1.47 -3.02 1.49
CA LYS A 31 -1.98 -4.36 1.19
C LYS A 31 -3.19 -4.73 2.06
N GLN A 32 -3.12 -4.46 3.36
CA GLN A 32 -4.24 -4.71 4.27
C GLN A 32 -5.48 -3.90 3.87
N ILE A 33 -5.30 -2.61 3.52
CA ILE A 33 -6.40 -1.77 3.04
C ILE A 33 -7.00 -2.34 1.74
N LYS A 34 -6.17 -2.76 0.78
CA LYS A 34 -6.65 -3.39 -0.47
C LYS A 34 -7.52 -4.61 -0.17
N GLU A 35 -7.07 -5.50 0.70
CA GLU A 35 -7.78 -6.73 1.06
C GLU A 35 -9.12 -6.42 1.77
N ALA A 36 -9.11 -5.46 2.69
CA ALA A 36 -10.31 -5.00 3.38
C ALA A 36 -11.33 -4.39 2.41
N GLN A 37 -10.88 -3.51 1.50
CA GLN A 37 -11.75 -2.90 0.49
C GLN A 37 -12.27 -3.93 -0.53
N THR A 38 -11.43 -4.87 -0.96
CA THR A 38 -11.85 -5.98 -1.83
C THR A 38 -12.96 -6.81 -1.17
N THR A 39 -12.83 -7.08 0.12
CA THR A 39 -13.87 -7.78 0.91
C THR A 39 -15.13 -6.94 1.04
N ALA A 40 -15.00 -5.63 1.29
CA ALA A 40 -16.14 -4.72 1.37
C ALA A 40 -16.93 -4.68 0.06
N ILE A 41 -16.27 -4.57 -1.10
CA ILE A 41 -16.92 -4.61 -2.42
C ILE A 41 -17.72 -5.90 -2.59
N LYS A 42 -17.13 -7.06 -2.28
CA LYS A 42 -17.83 -8.36 -2.37
C LYS A 42 -19.06 -8.47 -1.48
N ARG A 43 -19.10 -7.73 -0.37
CA ARG A 43 -20.21 -7.71 0.59
C ARG A 43 -21.29 -6.68 0.26
N THR A 44 -20.92 -5.57 -0.35
CA THR A 44 -21.81 -4.43 -0.59
C THR A 44 -22.53 -4.50 -1.93
N PHE A 45 -21.87 -5.01 -2.98
CA PHE A 45 -22.48 -5.13 -4.30
C PHE A 45 -23.19 -6.48 -4.45
N ASP A 46 -24.34 -6.48 -5.13
CA ASP A 46 -25.04 -7.70 -5.54
C ASP A 46 -24.37 -8.31 -6.77
N ASN A 47 -23.94 -9.57 -6.67
CA ASN A 47 -23.30 -10.34 -7.74
C ASN A 47 -22.17 -9.58 -8.48
N PRO A 48 -21.16 -9.05 -7.78
CA PRO A 48 -20.07 -8.33 -8.42
C PRO A 48 -19.28 -9.28 -9.31
N THR A 49 -19.03 -8.86 -10.56
CA THR A 49 -18.15 -9.62 -11.46
C THR A 49 -16.75 -9.74 -10.84
N PRO A 50 -15.96 -10.77 -11.23
CA PRO A 50 -14.56 -10.88 -10.79
C PRO A 50 -13.73 -9.62 -11.08
N PHE A 51 -14.07 -8.87 -12.14
CA PHE A 51 -13.44 -7.61 -12.48
C PHE A 51 -13.74 -6.53 -11.44
N THR A 52 -15.03 -6.34 -11.09
CA THR A 52 -15.47 -5.38 -10.06
C THR A 52 -14.93 -5.75 -8.68
N ALA A 53 -15.03 -7.03 -8.31
CA ALA A 53 -14.57 -7.54 -7.02
C ALA A 53 -13.06 -7.33 -6.81
N ASN A 54 -12.24 -7.45 -7.87
CA ASN A 54 -10.79 -7.32 -7.80
C ASN A 54 -10.28 -5.97 -8.37
N SER A 55 -11.14 -4.95 -8.41
CA SER A 55 -10.83 -3.63 -8.96
C SER A 55 -9.85 -2.81 -8.11
N VAL A 56 -9.76 -3.10 -6.80
CA VAL A 56 -8.87 -2.41 -5.86
C VAL A 56 -7.43 -2.87 -6.07
N ARG A 57 -6.52 -1.91 -6.26
CA ARG A 57 -5.08 -2.13 -6.33
C ARG A 57 -4.35 -1.31 -5.29
N ALA A 58 -3.16 -1.79 -4.93
CA ALA A 58 -2.23 -1.11 -4.05
C ALA A 58 -0.87 -0.97 -4.73
N GLN A 59 -0.27 0.20 -4.61
CA GLN A 59 1.11 0.47 -4.96
C GLN A 59 1.89 0.72 -3.68
N GLY A 60 2.92 -0.11 -3.46
CA GLY A 60 3.80 -0.02 -2.29
C GLY A 60 4.71 1.19 -2.33
N ALA A 61 5.20 1.58 -1.16
CA ALA A 61 6.18 2.65 -1.01
C ALA A 61 7.59 2.17 -1.37
N ARG A 62 8.43 3.09 -1.83
CA ARG A 62 9.86 2.86 -2.07
C ARG A 62 10.70 3.62 -1.04
N LYS A 63 11.94 3.20 -0.80
CA LYS A 63 12.82 3.85 0.19
C LYS A 63 13.18 5.30 -0.16
N ASP A 64 13.14 5.64 -1.44
CA ASP A 64 13.37 6.98 -2.02
C ASP A 64 12.06 7.78 -2.16
N ASN A 65 10.90 7.12 -2.08
CA ASN A 65 9.57 7.74 -2.11
C ASN A 65 8.64 7.02 -1.13
N LEU A 66 8.60 7.53 0.11
CA LEU A 66 7.83 6.98 1.23
C LEU A 66 6.32 7.27 1.11
N LYS A 67 5.73 6.94 -0.04
CA LYS A 67 4.32 7.09 -0.34
C LYS A 67 3.78 5.77 -0.88
N ALA A 68 2.74 5.24 -0.26
CA ALA A 68 1.95 4.13 -0.78
C ALA A 68 0.56 4.64 -1.14
N ARG A 69 -0.08 4.03 -2.14
CA ARG A 69 -1.44 4.41 -2.56
C ARG A 69 -2.30 3.17 -2.77
N VAL A 70 -3.57 3.30 -2.42
CA VAL A 70 -4.64 2.34 -2.74
C VAL A 70 -5.62 3.04 -3.65
N PHE A 71 -6.01 2.38 -4.73
CA PHE A 71 -6.82 2.99 -5.78
C PHE A 71 -7.67 1.93 -6.48
N ILE A 72 -8.77 2.36 -7.07
CA ILE A 72 -9.59 1.53 -7.96
C ILE A 72 -9.05 1.70 -9.38
N MET A 73 -9.00 0.62 -10.17
CA MET A 73 -8.61 0.74 -11.58
C MET A 73 -9.58 1.61 -12.37
N ASP A 74 -9.06 2.51 -13.21
CA ASP A 74 -9.88 3.43 -14.02
C ASP A 74 -10.89 2.71 -14.93
N THR A 75 -10.57 1.51 -15.41
CA THR A 75 -11.50 0.69 -16.20
C THR A 75 -12.70 0.15 -15.41
N ALA A 76 -12.72 0.28 -14.07
CA ALA A 76 -13.87 -0.05 -13.23
C ALA A 76 -14.80 1.15 -12.95
N ALA A 77 -14.38 2.38 -13.26
CA ALA A 77 -15.16 3.59 -12.97
C ALA A 77 -16.45 3.69 -13.80
N GLY A 78 -16.47 3.13 -15.03
CA GLY A 78 -17.61 3.25 -15.96
C GLY A 78 -18.93 2.58 -15.52
N TYR A 79 -18.91 1.74 -14.48
CA TYR A 79 -20.14 1.13 -13.93
C TYR A 79 -20.80 1.98 -12.84
N LEU A 80 -20.06 2.89 -12.20
CA LEU A 80 -20.61 3.77 -11.16
C LEU A 80 -21.46 4.91 -11.75
N ASP A 81 -21.18 5.34 -12.98
CA ASP A 81 -21.96 6.36 -13.70
C ASP A 81 -23.28 5.83 -14.27
N ARG A 82 -23.37 4.52 -14.57
CA ARG A 82 -24.53 3.94 -15.28
C ARG A 82 -25.66 3.47 -14.35
N LEU A 83 -25.52 3.67 -13.05
CA LEU A 83 -26.50 3.25 -12.02
C LEU A 83 -27.08 4.41 -11.20
N ALA A 84 -26.74 5.66 -11.52
CA ALA A 84 -27.48 6.80 -11.01
C ALA A 84 -28.78 6.95 -11.84
N PRO A 85 -29.97 6.96 -11.20
CA PRO A 85 -31.24 7.21 -11.88
C PRO A 85 -31.29 8.59 -12.54
#